data_AF-A0A1I3JLQ5-F1
#
_entry.id   AF-A0A1I3JLQ5-F1
#
_cell.length_a   1.000
_cell.length_b   1.000
_cell.length_c   1.000
_cell.angle_alpha   90.00
_cell.angle_beta   90.00
_cell.angle_gamma   90.00
#
_symmetry.space_group_name_H-M   'P 1'
#
loop_
_entity.id
_entity.type
_entity.pdbx_description
1 polymer ?
#
loop_
_entity_poly.entity_id
_entity_poly.type
_entity_poly.pdbx_seq_one_letter_code
_entity_poly.pdbx_strand_id
1 'polypeptide(L)'
;MSGAPATTSVAITSETDIVHVRQAAREAAVSAGFSLVQQTKLVTAASELARNTLVYGGGGRAEIVVEENALSGTVRLTFVDSGPGIPDIDLALTDGYTTGSGLGLGLGGARRLADRFSIDSAPGKGTRIELSITARRKP
;
A
#
# COMPACT_ATOMS: atom_id res chain seq x y z
N MET A 1 27.57 -0.04 -1.67
CA MET A 1 27.11 -0.52 -2.98
C MET A 1 25.59 -0.47 -2.97
N SER A 2 24.96 0.37 -3.79
CA SER A 2 23.50 0.35 -3.91
C SER A 2 23.14 -0.77 -4.88
N GLY A 3 22.76 -1.93 -4.36
CA GLY A 3 22.14 -2.97 -5.17
C GLY A 3 20.80 -2.47 -5.72
N ALA A 4 20.30 -3.08 -6.80
CA ALA A 4 18.94 -2.84 -7.24
C ALA A 4 17.97 -3.10 -6.08
N PRO A 5 16.95 -2.26 -5.88
CA PRO A 5 16.05 -2.41 -4.74
C PRO A 5 15.29 -3.74 -4.82
N ALA A 6 15.21 -4.45 -3.70
CA ALA A 6 14.49 -5.72 -3.65
C ALA A 6 13.00 -5.46 -3.94
N THR A 7 12.46 -6.17 -4.94
CA THR A 7 11.09 -5.98 -5.41
C THR A 7 10.34 -7.30 -5.34
N THR A 8 9.20 -7.29 -4.66
CA THR A 8 8.28 -8.43 -4.54
C THR A 8 6.96 -8.06 -5.20
N SER A 9 6.45 -8.89 -6.10
CA SER A 9 5.15 -8.70 -6.74
C SER A 9 4.17 -9.79 -6.30
N VAL A 10 2.95 -9.41 -5.96
CA VAL A 10 1.87 -10.31 -5.54
C VAL A 10 0.64 -10.02 -6.40
N ALA A 11 0.13 -11.01 -7.11
CA ALA A 11 -1.16 -10.90 -7.79
C ALA A 11 -2.29 -10.86 -6.75
N ILE A 12 -3.30 -10.05 -6.99
CA ILE A 12 -4.47 -9.92 -6.11
C ILE A 12 -5.70 -10.35 -6.91
N THR A 13 -6.13 -11.58 -6.67
CA THR A 13 -7.27 -12.20 -7.35
C THR A 13 -8.28 -12.79 -6.38
N SER A 14 -7.92 -12.92 -5.10
CA SER A 14 -8.71 -13.52 -4.04
C SER A 14 -8.39 -12.92 -2.67
N GLU A 15 -9.22 -13.21 -1.66
CA GLU A 15 -8.94 -12.78 -0.28
C GLU A 15 -7.66 -13.40 0.30
N THR A 16 -7.29 -14.60 -0.15
CA THR A 16 -6.02 -15.26 0.24
C THR A 16 -4.82 -14.41 -0.19
N ASP A 17 -4.90 -13.76 -1.34
CA ASP A 17 -3.82 -12.90 -1.83
C ASP A 17 -3.61 -11.65 -0.96
N ILE A 18 -4.67 -11.15 -0.31
CA ILE A 18 -4.55 -10.07 0.68
C ILE A 18 -3.69 -10.52 1.86
N VAL A 19 -3.79 -11.80 2.28
CA VAL A 19 -2.93 -12.36 3.33
C VAL A 19 -1.48 -12.41 2.86
N HIS A 20 -1.23 -12.83 1.61
CA HIS A 20 0.11 -12.83 1.03
C HIS A 20 0.71 -11.42 0.95
N VAL A 21 -0.06 -10.42 0.53
CA VAL A 21 0.37 -9.02 0.52
C VAL A 21 0.76 -8.54 1.92
N ARG A 22 -0.06 -8.88 2.94
CA ARG A 22 0.21 -8.51 4.34
C ARG A 22 1.50 -9.14 4.85
N GLN A 23 1.73 -10.41 4.52
CA GLN A 23 2.95 -11.11 4.92
C GLN A 23 4.18 -10.49 4.26
N ALA A 24 4.14 -10.28 2.94
CA ALA A 24 5.24 -9.67 2.20
C ALA A 24 5.54 -8.24 2.67
N ALA A 25 4.50 -7.43 2.95
CA ALA A 25 4.67 -6.09 3.51
C ALA A 25 5.31 -6.13 4.91
N ARG A 26 4.94 -7.10 5.76
CA ARG A 26 5.55 -7.29 7.08
C ARG A 26 7.03 -7.66 6.96
N GLU A 27 7.36 -8.61 6.09
CA GLU A 27 8.74 -9.05 5.84
C GLU A 27 9.61 -7.88 5.35
N ALA A 28 9.10 -7.09 4.40
CA ALA A 28 9.74 -5.88 3.90
C ALA A 28 9.96 -4.82 4.99
N ALA A 29 8.97 -4.61 5.88
CA ALA A 29 9.12 -3.67 6.99
C ALA A 29 10.19 -4.13 7.99
N VAL A 30 10.25 -5.43 8.28
CA VAL A 30 11.27 -6.01 9.17
C VAL A 30 12.65 -5.84 8.55
N SER A 31 12.83 -6.16 7.27
CA SER A 31 14.13 -6.00 6.59
C SER A 31 14.57 -4.54 6.58
N ALA A 32 13.64 -3.61 6.33
CA ALA A 32 13.91 -2.16 6.32
C ALA A 32 14.17 -1.56 7.72
N GLY A 33 14.10 -2.35 8.80
CA GLY A 33 14.38 -1.91 10.16
C GLY A 33 13.25 -1.09 10.81
N PHE A 34 12.00 -1.32 10.40
CA PHE A 34 10.86 -0.58 10.94
C PHE A 34 10.58 -0.96 12.40
N SER A 35 10.24 0.03 13.22
CA SER A 35 9.67 -0.21 14.55
C SER A 35 8.34 -0.95 14.47
N LEU A 36 7.91 -1.60 15.56
CA LEU A 36 6.61 -2.29 15.61
C LEU A 36 5.43 -1.38 15.23
N VAL A 37 5.48 -0.11 15.63
CA VAL A 37 4.45 0.88 15.24
C VAL A 37 4.44 1.07 13.73
N GLN A 38 5.61 1.25 13.10
CA GLN A 38 5.70 1.42 11.65
C GLN A 38 5.30 0.14 10.89
N GLN A 39 5.65 -1.04 11.41
CA GLN A 39 5.21 -2.31 10.84
C GLN A 39 3.68 -2.42 10.85
N THR A 40 3.03 -2.07 11.96
CA THR A 40 1.57 -2.05 12.05
C THR A 40 0.96 -1.07 11.06
N LYS A 41 1.49 0.17 10.96
CA LYS A 41 1.04 1.16 9.98
C LYS A 41 1.09 0.62 8.56
N LEU A 42 2.23 0.05 8.15
CA LEU A 42 2.43 -0.48 6.80
C LEU A 42 1.49 -1.65 6.50
N VAL A 43 1.40 -2.63 7.40
CA VAL A 43 0.56 -3.83 7.20
C VAL A 43 -0.92 -3.46 7.15
N THR A 44 -1.37 -2.52 7.98
CA THR A 44 -2.74 -2.02 7.94
C THR A 44 -3.04 -1.33 6.61
N ALA A 45 -2.18 -0.41 6.16
CA ALA A 45 -2.36 0.26 4.86
C ALA A 45 -2.34 -0.75 3.69
N ALA A 46 -1.42 -1.72 3.72
CA ALA A 46 -1.34 -2.77 2.70
C ALA A 46 -2.62 -3.62 2.63
N SER A 47 -3.21 -3.96 3.78
CA SER A 47 -4.46 -4.74 3.86
C SER A 47 -5.63 -3.99 3.22
N GLU A 48 -5.78 -2.72 3.55
CA GLU A 48 -6.87 -1.88 3.06
C GLU A 48 -6.73 -1.63 1.55
N LEU A 49 -5.52 -1.32 1.07
CA LEU A 49 -5.30 -1.11 -0.36
C LEU A 49 -5.45 -2.39 -1.17
N ALA A 50 -4.95 -3.53 -0.69
CA ALA A 50 -5.15 -4.82 -1.37
C ALA A 50 -6.64 -5.18 -1.47
N ARG A 51 -7.40 -4.94 -0.39
CA ARG A 51 -8.86 -5.11 -0.40
C ARG A 51 -9.52 -4.20 -1.41
N ASN A 52 -9.13 -2.92 -1.50
CA ASN A 52 -9.71 -1.99 -2.45
C ASN A 52 -9.42 -2.39 -3.90
N THR A 53 -8.18 -2.81 -4.20
CA THR A 53 -7.78 -3.36 -5.50
C THR A 53 -8.64 -4.57 -5.87
N LEU A 54 -8.94 -5.46 -4.92
CA LEU A 54 -9.79 -6.62 -5.17
C LEU A 54 -11.26 -6.24 -5.34
N VAL A 55 -11.84 -5.57 -4.36
CA VAL A 55 -13.30 -5.35 -4.24
C VAL A 55 -13.79 -4.28 -5.21
N TYR A 56 -13.06 -3.18 -5.36
CA TYR A 56 -13.45 -2.06 -6.24
C TYR A 56 -12.75 -2.12 -7.59
N GLY A 57 -11.50 -2.60 -7.63
CA GLY A 57 -10.72 -2.74 -8.86
C GLY A 57 -10.99 -4.02 -9.66
N GLY A 58 -11.65 -5.02 -9.06
CA GLY A 58 -11.87 -6.34 -9.68
C GLY A 58 -10.62 -7.24 -9.68
N GLY A 59 -9.61 -6.90 -8.89
CA GLY A 59 -8.32 -7.57 -8.84
C GLY A 59 -7.21 -6.77 -9.55
N GLY A 60 -5.98 -7.24 -9.39
CA GLY A 60 -4.81 -6.51 -9.86
C GLY A 60 -3.50 -7.06 -9.31
N ARG A 61 -2.58 -6.18 -8.95
CA ARG A 61 -1.32 -6.57 -8.31
C ARG A 61 -0.83 -5.56 -7.28
N ALA A 62 -0.06 -6.06 -6.32
CA ALA A 62 0.77 -5.27 -5.42
C ALA A 62 2.25 -5.44 -5.79
N GLU A 63 2.99 -4.34 -5.81
CA GLU A 63 4.44 -4.30 -5.89
C GLU A 63 5.00 -3.70 -4.60
N ILE A 64 5.95 -4.39 -3.99
CA ILE A 64 6.58 -4.03 -2.71
C ILE A 64 8.05 -3.83 -2.99
N VAL A 65 8.56 -2.62 -2.75
CA VAL A 65 9.95 -2.26 -3.00
C VAL A 65 10.60 -1.82 -1.70
N VAL A 66 11.74 -2.43 -1.38
CA VAL A 66 12.57 -2.04 -0.23
C VAL A 66 13.78 -1.27 -0.74
N GLU A 67 13.88 -0.01 -0.30
CA GLU A 67 15.00 0.89 -0.60
C GLU A 67 15.75 1.17 0.69
N GLU A 68 17.01 0.77 0.75
CA GLU A 68 17.84 0.96 1.94
C GLU A 68 19.12 1.73 1.64
N ASN A 69 19.47 2.61 2.55
CA ASN A 69 20.78 3.26 2.61
C ASN A 69 21.30 3.24 4.05
N ALA A 70 22.50 3.77 4.28
CA ALA A 70 23.12 3.76 5.61
C ALA A 70 22.27 4.43 6.71
N LEU A 71 21.44 5.42 6.34
CA LEU A 71 20.71 6.29 7.25
C LEU A 71 19.22 5.92 7.40
N SER A 72 18.66 5.15 6.48
CA SER A 72 17.23 4.82 6.48
C SER A 72 16.89 3.58 5.65
N GLY A 73 15.78 2.94 6.02
CA GLY A 73 15.06 2.01 5.16
C GLY A 73 13.68 2.57 4.78
N THR A 74 13.32 2.46 3.51
CA THR A 74 12.02 2.88 2.98
C THR A 74 11.34 1.67 2.34
N VAL A 75 10.07 1.47 2.66
CA VAL A 75 9.22 0.48 1.99
C VAL A 75 8.18 1.23 1.17
N ARG A 76 8.17 1.00 -0.13
CA ARG A 76 7.17 1.51 -1.08
C ARG A 76 6.23 0.39 -1.48
N LEU A 77 4.93 0.65 -1.39
CA LEU A 77 3.87 -0.23 -1.85
C LEU A 77 3.17 0.43 -3.02
N THR A 78 2.99 -0.30 -4.11
CA THR A 78 2.20 0.12 -5.27
C THR A 78 1.09 -0.89 -5.51
N PHE A 79 -0.14 -0.42 -5.66
CA PHE A 79 -1.30 -1.22 -6.01
C PHE A 79 -1.83 -0.75 -7.37
N VAL A 80 -2.08 -1.69 -8.29
CA VAL A 80 -2.58 -1.38 -9.63
C VAL A 80 -3.72 -2.33 -9.98
N ASP A 81 -4.84 -1.77 -10.40
CA ASP A 81 -5.95 -2.49 -11.03
C ASP A 81 -6.29 -1.89 -12.41
N SER A 82 -7.19 -2.57 -13.12
CA SER A 82 -7.75 -2.10 -14.40
C SER A 82 -9.27 -2.03 -14.32
N GLY A 83 -9.79 -1.75 -13.13
CA GLY A 83 -11.21 -1.69 -12.84
C GLY A 83 -11.87 -0.39 -13.32
N PRO A 84 -13.05 -0.06 -12.77
CA PRO A 84 -13.83 1.11 -13.17
C PRO A 84 -13.15 2.44 -12.84
N GLY A 85 -12.14 2.46 -11.96
CA GLY A 85 -11.50 3.68 -11.47
C GLY A 85 -12.38 4.50 -10.52
N ILE A 86 -11.84 5.61 -10.02
CA ILE A 86 -12.47 6.48 -9.03
C ILE A 86 -12.88 7.79 -9.71
N PRO A 87 -14.19 8.12 -9.76
CA PRO A 87 -14.69 9.34 -10.41
C PRO A 87 -14.29 10.63 -9.68
N ASP A 88 -14.30 10.61 -8.34
CA ASP A 88 -13.98 11.74 -7.49
C ASP A 88 -12.97 11.30 -6.43
N ILE A 89 -11.70 11.60 -6.69
CA ILE A 89 -10.58 11.21 -5.81
C ILE A 89 -10.64 11.97 -4.48
N ASP A 90 -11.00 13.25 -4.51
CA ASP A 90 -11.03 14.08 -3.30
C ASP A 90 -12.12 13.58 -2.34
N LEU A 91 -13.28 13.21 -2.88
CA LEU A 91 -14.32 12.55 -2.11
C LEU A 91 -13.86 11.20 -1.56
N ALA A 92 -13.20 10.37 -2.38
CA ALA A 92 -12.71 9.06 -1.94
C ALA A 92 -11.62 9.14 -0.85
N LEU A 93 -10.89 10.25 -0.77
CA LEU A 93 -9.89 10.53 0.28
C LEU A 93 -10.49 11.17 1.54
N THR A 94 -11.78 11.54 1.51
CA THR A 94 -12.46 12.14 2.66
C THR A 94 -12.71 11.11 3.76
N ASP A 95 -12.45 11.50 5.00
CA ASP A 95 -12.60 10.60 6.15
C ASP A 95 -14.04 10.15 6.39
N GLY A 96 -14.21 8.87 6.70
CA GLY A 96 -15.53 8.26 6.87
C GLY A 96 -16.26 7.98 5.56
N TYR A 97 -15.71 8.35 4.40
CA TYR A 97 -16.16 7.84 3.10
C TYR A 97 -15.68 6.40 2.94
N THR A 98 -16.35 5.49 3.64
CA THR A 98 -16.13 4.04 3.51
C THR A 98 -17.33 3.45 2.79
N THR A 99 -17.14 2.98 1.56
CA THR A 99 -18.16 2.27 0.79
C THR A 99 -18.20 0.76 1.08
N GLY A 100 -17.58 0.28 2.17
CA GLY A 100 -17.43 -1.15 2.45
C GLY A 100 -17.07 -1.51 3.90
N SER A 101 -17.17 -2.81 4.22
CA SER A 101 -17.02 -3.41 5.56
C SER A 101 -15.55 -3.69 6.00
N GLY A 102 -14.60 -2.84 5.60
CA GLY A 102 -13.17 -2.96 5.96
C GLY A 102 -12.86 -2.55 7.41
N LEU A 103 -11.58 -2.52 7.82
CA LEU A 103 -11.15 -2.14 9.19
C LEU A 103 -11.40 -0.66 9.54
N GLY A 104 -12.17 0.06 8.73
CA GLY A 104 -12.70 1.39 9.02
C GLY A 104 -11.77 2.57 8.69
N LEU A 105 -10.62 2.33 8.05
CA LEU A 105 -9.66 3.40 7.74
C LEU A 105 -9.83 3.97 6.32
N GLY A 106 -10.24 3.14 5.35
CA GLY A 106 -10.43 3.56 3.96
C GLY A 106 -9.17 4.14 3.31
N LEU A 107 -9.33 4.75 2.14
CA LEU A 107 -8.23 5.40 1.40
C LEU A 107 -7.62 6.57 2.18
N GLY A 108 -8.45 7.38 2.84
CA GLY A 108 -8.00 8.49 3.69
C GLY A 108 -7.09 8.04 4.84
N GLY A 109 -7.43 6.92 5.49
CA GLY A 109 -6.61 6.33 6.54
C GLY A 109 -5.28 5.77 6.03
N ALA A 110 -5.27 5.07 4.89
CA ALA A 110 -4.02 4.63 4.27
C ALA A 110 -3.08 5.82 3.96
N ARG A 111 -3.63 6.93 3.46
CA ARG A 111 -2.88 8.18 3.23
C ARG A 111 -2.26 8.74 4.51
N ARG A 112 -2.99 8.75 5.63
CA ARG A 112 -2.48 9.24 6.93
C ARG A 112 -1.35 8.39 7.51
N LEU A 113 -1.34 7.09 7.23
CA LEU A 113 -0.33 6.18 7.76
C LEU A 113 1.01 6.29 7.03
N ALA A 114 1.01 6.85 5.83
CA ALA A 114 2.17 6.94 4.96
C ALA A 114 2.92 8.28 5.07
N ASP A 115 4.22 8.25 4.81
CA ASP A 115 5.03 9.47 4.68
C ASP A 115 4.86 10.12 3.30
N ARG A 116 4.64 9.29 2.27
CA ARG A 116 4.26 9.72 0.93
C ARG A 116 3.10 8.86 0.45
N PHE A 117 2.19 9.50 -0.29
CA PHE A 117 1.02 8.86 -0.88
C PHE A 117 0.72 9.54 -2.22
N SER A 118 0.42 8.75 -3.24
CA SER A 118 -0.09 9.23 -4.51
C SER A 118 -1.16 8.28 -5.04
N ILE A 119 -2.10 8.84 -5.78
CA ILE A 119 -3.19 8.12 -6.41
C ILE A 119 -3.39 8.69 -7.81
N ASP A 120 -3.49 7.79 -8.79
CA ASP A 120 -3.85 8.08 -10.17
C ASP A 120 -5.01 7.17 -10.56
N SER A 121 -6.13 7.78 -10.91
CA SER A 121 -7.34 7.07 -11.28
C SER A 121 -8.27 7.96 -12.11
N ALA A 122 -8.99 7.35 -13.02
CA ALA A 122 -10.05 7.99 -13.77
C ALA A 122 -11.12 6.96 -14.16
N PRO A 123 -12.37 7.38 -14.39
CA PRO A 123 -13.43 6.49 -14.88
C PRO A 123 -12.98 5.69 -16.11
N GLY A 124 -13.05 4.35 -16.00
CA GLY A 124 -12.68 3.40 -17.05
C GLY A 124 -11.17 3.22 -17.27
N LYS A 125 -10.30 3.75 -16.40
CA LYS A 125 -8.83 3.64 -16.51
C LYS A 125 -8.18 2.78 -15.43
N GLY A 126 -8.95 2.29 -14.45
CA GLY A 126 -8.43 1.62 -13.28
C GLY A 126 -7.85 2.59 -12.25
N THR A 127 -7.10 2.04 -11.30
CA THR A 127 -6.51 2.79 -10.19
C THR A 127 -5.06 2.36 -10.00
N ARG A 128 -4.17 3.33 -9.81
CA ARG A 128 -2.82 3.14 -9.29
C ARG A 128 -2.67 3.93 -8.00
N ILE A 129 -2.32 3.24 -6.91
CA ILE A 129 -2.04 3.86 -5.62
C ILE A 129 -0.62 3.49 -5.22
N GLU A 130 0.16 4.49 -4.84
CA GLU A 130 1.50 4.30 -4.30
C GLU A 130 1.62 4.97 -2.93
N LEU A 131 2.21 4.26 -1.97
CA LEU A 131 2.56 4.83 -0.69
C LEU A 131 3.94 4.37 -0.23
N SER A 132 4.58 5.16 0.63
CA SER A 132 5.83 4.76 1.26
C SER A 132 5.91 5.19 2.72
N ILE A 133 6.58 4.36 3.53
CA ILE A 133 6.97 4.68 4.91
C ILE A 133 8.49 4.57 5.00
N THR A 134 9.12 5.43 5.79
CA THR A 134 10.57 5.46 6.01
C THR A 134 10.90 5.32 7.49
N ALA A 135 11.77 4.37 7.82
CA ALA A 135 12.42 4.28 9.12
C ALA A 135 13.79 4.92 9.06
N ARG A 136 14.00 5.98 9.86
CA ARG A 136 15.32 6.57 10.05
C ARG A 136 16.10 5.75 11.07
N ARG A 137 17.34 5.41 10.73
CA ARG A 137 18.28 4.79 11.66
C ARG A 137 18.80 5.88 12.58
N LYS A 138 18.81 5.61 13.88
CA LYS A 138 19.47 6.51 14.85
C LYS A 138 20.99 6.45 14.58
N PRO A 139 21.69 7.59 14.67
CA PRO A 139 23.15 7.61 14.54
C PRO A 139 23.83 6.75 15.61
#